data_AF-A0A2P7REV2-F1
#
_entry.id   AF-A0A2P7REV2-F1
#
_cell.length_a   1.000
_cell.length_b   1.000
_cell.length_c   1.000
_cell.angle_alpha   90.00
_cell.angle_beta   90.00
_cell.angle_gamma   90.00
#
_symmetry.space_group_name_H-M   'P 1'
#
loop_
_entity.id
_entity.type
_entity.pdbx_description
1 polymer ?
#
loop_
_entity_poly.entity_id
_entity_poly.type
_entity_poly.pdbx_seq_one_letter_code
_entity_poly.pdbx_strand_id
1 'polypeptide(L)' 'IRLHFLPAYAPNLNAIERLWKLMHEHVTHNRYHDSFRAFAEAIMRFFKSTLPKNWKSFRDTVNDNFHIVRPEAFRVVG' A
#
# COMPACT_ATOMS: atom_id res chain seq x y z
N ILE A 1 19.81 -9.30 4.76
CA ILE A 1 18.86 -8.42 4.04
C ILE A 1 18.86 -8.87 2.58
N ARG A 2 17.71 -9.18 1.98
CA ARG A 2 17.58 -9.47 0.54
C ARG A 2 16.89 -8.28 -0.12
N LEU A 3 17.49 -7.75 -1.18
CA LEU A 3 16.92 -6.64 -1.95
C LEU A 3 16.13 -7.22 -3.12
N HIS A 4 14.89 -6.81 -3.26
CA HIS A 4 14.03 -7.16 -4.38
C HIS A 4 13.95 -5.97 -5.32
N PHE A 5 14.53 -6.10 -6.52
CA PHE A 5 14.50 -5.04 -7.51
C PHE A 5 13.20 -5.12 -8.31
N LEU A 6 12.43 -4.04 -8.28
CA LEU A 6 11.21 -3.92 -9.07
C LEU A 6 11.54 -3.30 -10.44
N PRO A 7 10.88 -3.74 -11.53
CA PRO A 7 11.04 -3.11 -12.83
C PRO A 7 10.53 -1.66 -12.81
N ALA A 8 11.10 -0.82 -13.66
CA ALA A 8 10.71 0.58 -13.76
C ALA A 8 9.21 0.71 -14.07
N TYR A 9 8.53 1.66 -13.40
CA TYR A 9 7.11 1.97 -13.59
C TYR A 9 6.16 0.77 -13.44
N ALA A 10 6.39 -0.07 -12.43
CA ALA A 10 5.47 -1.15 -12.07
C ALA A 10 4.73 -0.87 -10.74
N PRO A 11 3.83 0.13 -10.68
CA PRO A 11 3.05 0.45 -9.48
C PRO A 11 2.20 -0.75 -9.04
N ASN A 12 1.72 -1.53 -10.02
CA ASN A 12 0.98 -2.75 -9.80
C ASN A 12 1.82 -3.89 -9.19
N LEU A 13 3.15 -3.79 -9.14
CA LEU A 13 4.04 -4.76 -8.48
C LEU A 13 4.52 -4.27 -7.10
N ASN A 14 4.00 -3.12 -6.63
CA ASN A 14 4.47 -2.48 -5.41
C ASN A 14 3.44 -2.59 -4.28
N ALA A 15 3.63 -3.55 -3.38
CA ALA A 15 2.74 -3.77 -2.24
C ALA A 15 2.58 -2.53 -1.34
N ILE A 16 3.59 -1.65 -1.29
CA ILE A 16 3.51 -0.41 -0.49
C ILE A 16 2.51 0.60 -1.07
N GLU A 17 2.32 0.64 -2.39
CA GLU A 17 1.34 1.53 -3.02
C GLU A 17 -0.08 1.07 -2.72
N ARG A 18 -0.31 -0.25 -2.69
CA ARG A 18 -1.61 -0.83 -2.28
C ARG A 18 -1.91 -0.51 -0.82
N LEU A 19 -0.90 -0.59 0.05
CA LEU A 19 -1.01 -0.19 1.45
C LEU A 19 -1.28 1.31 1.60
N TRP A 20 -0.62 2.16 0.81
CA TRP A 20 -0.88 3.60 0.79
C TRP A 20 -2.28 3.94 0.32
N LYS A 21 -2.79 3.25 -0.71
CA LYS A 21 -4.18 3.39 -1.16
C LYS A 21 -5.16 3.04 -0.04
N LEU A 22 -4.95 1.91 0.64
CA LEU A 22 -5.79 1.49 1.76
C LEU A 22 -5.77 2.50 2.92
N MET A 23 -4.59 3.03 3.24
CA MET A 23 -4.43 4.08 4.25
C MET A 23 -5.17 5.35 3.84
N HIS A 24 -5.06 5.75 2.56
CA HIS A 24 -5.76 6.92 2.02
C HIS A 24 -7.28 6.77 2.18
N GLU A 25 -7.84 5.64 1.77
CA GLU A 25 -9.28 5.33 1.92
C GLU A 25 -9.79 5.44 3.37
N HIS A 26 -8.95 5.15 4.37
CA HIS A 26 -9.34 5.18 5.77
C HIS A 26 -9.07 6.50 6.49
N VAL A 27 -8.02 7.22 6.11
CA VAL A 27 -7.48 8.34 6.89
C VAL A 27 -7.75 9.69 6.24
N THR A 28 -7.68 9.77 4.91
CA THR A 28 -7.69 11.05 4.18
C THR A 28 -8.84 11.16 3.21
N HIS A 29 -9.43 10.05 2.78
CA HIS A 29 -10.58 10.08 1.89
C HIS A 29 -11.78 10.77 2.57
N ASN A 30 -12.22 11.88 1.98
CA ASN A 30 -13.30 12.75 2.47
C ASN A 30 -13.14 13.21 3.93
N ARG A 31 -11.89 13.31 4.42
CA ARG A 31 -11.60 13.77 5.78
C ARG A 31 -10.61 14.91 5.76
N TYR A 32 -11.02 16.03 6.34
CA TYR A 32 -10.14 17.17 6.59
C TYR A 32 -9.53 17.06 7.99
N HIS A 33 -8.26 17.44 8.12
CA HIS A 33 -7.55 17.48 9.38
C HIS A 33 -7.09 18.92 9.62
N ASP A 34 -7.54 19.53 10.72
CA ASP A 34 -7.30 20.95 11.01
C ASP A 34 -5.82 21.29 11.28
N SER A 35 -5.00 20.28 11.56
CA SER A 35 -3.56 20.46 11.80
C SER A 35 -2.76 19.27 11.30
N PHE A 36 -1.48 19.52 11.01
CA PHE A 36 -0.53 18.47 10.68
C PHE A 36 -0.42 17.41 11.79
N ARG A 37 -0.51 17.83 13.06
CA ARG A 37 -0.50 16.90 14.20
C ARG A 37 -1.68 15.93 14.16
N ALA A 38 -2.89 16.44 13.92
CA ALA A 38 -4.09 15.61 13.82
C ALA A 38 -3.99 14.61 12.66
N PHE A 39 -3.48 15.07 11.51
CA PHE A 39 -3.19 14.21 10.36
C PHE A 39 -2.18 13.10 10.68
N ALA A 40 -1.05 13.45 11.29
CA ALA A 40 -0.01 12.50 11.67
C ALA A 40 -0.53 11.47 12.69
N GLU A 41 -1.29 11.92 13.70
CA GLU A 41 -1.93 11.03 14.67
C GLU A 41 -2.93 10.07 14.02
N ALA A 42 -3.71 10.53 13.04
CA ALA A 42 -4.66 9.70 12.31
C ALA A 42 -3.94 8.62 11.49
N ILE A 43 -2.84 8.97 10.80
CA ILE A 43 -1.97 8.00 10.11
C ILE A 43 -1.38 6.99 11.10
N MET A 44 -0.82 7.46 12.20
CA MET A 44 -0.20 6.58 13.20
C MET A 44 -1.23 5.63 13.84
N ARG A 45 -2.45 6.12 14.08
CA ARG A 45 -3.56 5.29 14.58
C ARG A 45 -3.97 4.22 13.57
N PHE A 46 -4.00 4.56 12.28
CA PHE A 46 -4.27 3.60 11.23
C PHE A 46 -3.27 2.44 11.28
N PHE A 47 -1.96 2.74 11.26
CA PHE A 47 -0.92 1.70 11.27
C PHE A 47 -0.83 0.92 12.59
N LYS A 48 -1.03 1.58 13.74
CA LYS A 48 -0.93 0.93 15.07
C LYS A 48 -2.15 0.12 15.47
N SER A 49 -3.33 0.45 14.97
CA SER A 49 -4.57 -0.12 15.48
C SER A 49 -5.51 -0.60 14.38
N THR A 50 -5.83 0.23 13.39
CA THR A 50 -6.80 -0.13 12.35
C THR A 50 -6.29 -1.26 11.46
N LEU A 51 -5.05 -1.14 10.98
CA LEU A 51 -4.42 -2.12 10.10
C LEU A 51 -4.26 -3.50 10.77
N PRO A 52 -3.70 -3.64 12.00
CA PRO A 52 -3.56 -4.94 12.63
C PRO A 52 -4.89 -5.60 12.98
N LYS A 53 -5.89 -4.82 13.43
CA LYS A 53 -7.22 -5.34 13.79
C LYS A 53 -7.96 -5.92 12.59
N ASN A 54 -7.83 -5.27 11.43
CA ASN A 54 -8.54 -5.64 10.20
C ASN A 54 -7.64 -6.39 9.21
N TRP A 55 -6.45 -6.83 9.63
CA TRP A 55 -5.45 -7.43 8.74
C TRP A 55 -5.99 -8.60 7.91
N LYS A 56 -6.85 -9.44 8.52
CA LYS A 56 -7.47 -10.57 7.82
C LYS A 56 -8.26 -10.16 6.57
N SER A 57 -8.89 -8.98 6.60
CA SER A 57 -9.63 -8.44 5.46
C SER A 57 -8.75 -7.65 4.49
N PHE A 58 -7.64 -7.07 4.98
CA PHE A 58 -6.76 -6.23 4.18
C PHE A 58 -5.68 -7.01 3.44
N ARG A 59 -5.29 -8.19 3.94
CA ARG A 59 -4.24 -9.02 3.33
C ARG A 59 -4.55 -9.39 1.87
N ASP A 60 -5.82 -9.49 1.49
CA ASP A 60 -6.22 -9.81 0.12
C ASP A 60 -6.07 -8.60 -0.82
N THR A 61 -6.12 -7.39 -0.25
CA THR A 61 -5.86 -6.12 -0.93
C THR A 61 -4.38 -5.73 -0.92
N VAL A 62 -3.58 -6.32 -0.02
CA VAL A 62 -2.13 -6.08 0.10
C VAL A 62 -1.39 -7.42 -0.09
N ASN A 63 -1.67 -8.10 -1.20
CA ASN A 63 -0.97 -9.32 -1.60
C ASN A 63 -0.09 -9.08 -2.84
N ASP A 64 0.80 -10.03 -3.11
CA ASP A 64 1.68 -10.00 -4.29
C ASP A 64 1.05 -10.70 -5.51
N ASN A 65 -0.28 -10.90 -5.50
CA ASN A 65 -1.03 -11.43 -6.64
C ASN A 65 -1.24 -10.32 -7.67
N PHE A 66 -0.14 -9.93 -8.30
CA PHE A 66 -0.13 -8.88 -9.28
C PHE A 66 -0.60 -9.45 -10.64
N HIS A 67 -1.68 -8.89 -11.18
CA HIS A 67 -2.11 -9.23 -12.54
C HIS A 67 -1.09 -8.64 -13.53
N ILE A 68 -0.28 -9.51 -14.14
CA ILE A 68 0.66 -9.11 -15.18
C ILE A 68 -0.15 -8.86 -16.47
N VAL A 69 -0.45 -7.60 -16.75
CA VAL A 69 -1.25 -7.21 -17.93
C VAL A 69 -0.45 -7.36 -19.23
N ARG A 70 0.89 -7.35 -19.17
CA ARG A 70 1.79 -7.45 -20.34
C ARG A 70 3.11 -8.16 -19.99
N PRO A 71 3.16 -9.50 -20.01
CA PRO A 71 4.37 -10.26 -19.70
C PRO A 71 5.59 -9.83 -20.54
N GLU A 72 5.37 -9.40 -21.78
CA GLU A 72 6.45 -9.02 -22.72
C GLU A 72 7.17 -7.71 -22.33
N ALA A 73 6.52 -6.85 -21.53
CA ALA A 73 7.09 -5.57 -21.10
C ALA A 73 8.01 -5.70 -19.87
N PHE A 74 7.97 -6.84 -19.17
CA PHE A 74 8.74 -7.07 -17.94
C PHE A 74 9.83 -8.11 -18.20
N ARG A 75 11.08 -7.66 -18.42
CA ARG A 75 12.24 -8.56 -18.39
C ARG A 75 12.50 -8.97 -16.95
N VAL A 76 12.08 -10.19 -16.58
CA VAL A 76 12.56 -10.83 -15.36
C VAL A 76 14.00 -11.25 -15.64
N VAL A 77 14.97 -10.47 -15.15
CA VAL A 77 16.38 -10.86 -15.18
C VAL A 77 16.58 -11.79 -13.99
N GLY A 78 16.73 -13.09 -14.29
CA GLY A 78 17.06 -14.14 -13.32
C GLY A 78 18.53 -14.18 -12.97
#